data_AF-A0A7Y6XF59-F1
#
_entry.id   AF-A0A7Y6XF59-F1
#
_cell.length_a   1.000
_cell.length_b   1.000
_cell.length_c   1.000
_cell.angle_alpha   90.00
_cell.angle_beta   90.00
_cell.angle_gamma   90.00
#
_symmetry.space_group_name_H-M   'P 1'
#
loop_
_entity.id
_entity.type
_entity.pdbx_description
1 polymer ?
#
loop_
_entity_poly.entity_id
_entity_poly.type
_entity_poly.pdbx_seq_one_letter_code
_entity_poly.pdbx_strand_id
1 'polypeptide(L)'
;MKTLNPVEGQRWVAGMMPLAAVDPLSGADSLGVPTVYWERPLEREAAAGWGEAAVVVASESGQVPAVLNSLAATSLRWLGEVPDDLPGPWFGGIRFGATGLPDEAWAAHGVARWTLPEVLVWRTANGLAVAAFAPEGRGGEDAVRSRLERVRARFSDAYRHARGGEVSLSLTSSRPEFEARVERALEAIASGQLQKVVLARAVDVEGPAPFDVVDVLARLREQNPRCATFLFRAPDGTCFLGATPETLCRVEGRVLETEALAGTAAPHLAEGLRGQDKDVREHEAVVRYILATVRGLATDDVRADAEPQLLALKNVVHLRTGIRAELREGVSAAQVVGALHPTPAVGGTPRERALSFLVEHEG
;
A
#
# COMPACT_ATOMS: atom_id res chain seq x y z
N MET A 1 9.19 5.35 23.20
CA MET A 1 9.86 4.30 22.41
C MET A 1 11.09 4.91 21.76
N LYS A 2 12.22 4.20 21.72
CA LYS A 2 13.38 4.60 20.92
C LYS A 2 13.25 3.89 19.57
N THR A 3 12.79 4.59 18.54
CA THR A 3 12.86 4.08 17.16
C THR A 3 14.32 3.87 16.81
N LEU A 4 14.70 2.66 16.42
CA LEU A 4 16.05 2.36 15.95
C LEU A 4 16.06 2.52 14.43
N ASN A 5 16.89 3.42 13.92
CA ASN A 5 17.31 3.33 12.53
C ASN A 5 18.15 2.05 12.43
N PRO A 6 17.79 1.07 11.59
CA PRO A 6 18.57 -0.14 11.44
C PRO A 6 19.98 0.25 11.01
N VAL A 7 20.96 -0.12 11.84
CA VAL A 7 22.37 -0.03 11.49
C VAL A 7 22.63 -1.07 10.41
N GLU A 8 23.45 -0.73 9.42
CA GLU A 8 23.87 -1.69 8.39
C GLU A 8 24.43 -2.96 9.05
N GLY A 9 23.85 -4.12 8.73
CA GLY A 9 24.19 -5.40 9.36
C GLY A 9 23.49 -5.71 10.70
N GLN A 10 22.54 -4.87 11.16
CA GLN A 10 21.74 -5.14 12.35
C GLN A 10 20.92 -6.42 12.16
N ARG A 11 21.25 -7.43 12.96
CA ARG A 11 20.47 -8.67 13.07
C ARG A 11 19.32 -8.48 14.05
N TRP A 12 18.27 -9.26 13.87
CA TRP A 12 17.06 -9.22 14.68
C TRP A 12 16.81 -10.59 15.28
N VAL A 13 16.23 -10.59 16.48
CA VAL A 13 15.61 -11.76 17.06
C VAL A 13 14.10 -11.62 17.00
N ALA A 14 13.43 -12.69 16.58
CA ALA A 14 11.99 -12.78 16.49
C ALA A 14 11.48 -14.00 17.26
N GLY A 15 10.26 -13.95 17.75
CA GLY A 15 9.60 -15.11 18.34
C GLY A 15 8.13 -15.07 17.99
N MET A 16 7.50 -16.24 17.89
CA MET A 16 6.11 -16.40 17.47
C MET A 16 5.30 -17.20 18.49
N MET A 17 4.01 -16.94 18.57
CA MET A 17 3.04 -17.87 19.14
C MET A 17 1.68 -17.74 18.44
N PRO A 18 0.83 -18.78 18.46
CA PRO A 18 -0.56 -18.67 18.01
C PRO A 18 -1.39 -17.81 18.98
N LEU A 19 -2.49 -17.25 18.46
CA LEU A 19 -3.51 -16.51 19.19
C LEU A 19 -4.92 -17.00 18.83
N ALA A 20 -5.81 -17.04 19.82
CA ALA A 20 -7.19 -17.51 19.67
C ALA A 20 -8.15 -16.47 19.07
N ALA A 21 -7.78 -15.19 19.09
CA ALA A 21 -8.58 -14.11 18.51
C ALA A 21 -8.78 -14.31 17.00
N VAL A 22 -9.79 -13.66 16.41
CA VAL A 22 -10.21 -13.88 15.02
C VAL A 22 -10.05 -12.66 14.11
N ASP A 23 -9.58 -11.54 14.63
CA ASP A 23 -9.38 -10.30 13.86
C ASP A 23 -8.15 -9.54 14.38
N PRO A 24 -7.14 -9.23 13.53
CA PRO A 24 -5.97 -8.47 13.94
C PRO A 24 -6.32 -7.10 14.55
N LEU A 25 -7.38 -6.42 14.08
CA LEU A 25 -7.78 -5.12 14.64
C LEU A 25 -8.28 -5.20 16.09
N SER A 26 -8.59 -6.40 16.61
CA SER A 26 -8.92 -6.59 18.04
C SER A 26 -7.78 -6.18 18.97
N GLY A 27 -6.55 -6.13 18.46
CA GLY A 27 -5.40 -5.60 19.19
C GLY A 27 -5.55 -4.12 19.55
N ALA A 28 -6.37 -3.35 18.84
CA ALA A 28 -6.51 -1.91 19.05
C ALA A 28 -6.94 -1.54 20.48
N ASP A 29 -7.82 -2.33 21.08
CA ASP A 29 -8.34 -2.11 22.43
C ASP A 29 -7.27 -2.29 23.53
N SER A 30 -6.22 -3.07 23.24
CA SER A 30 -5.21 -3.49 24.22
C SER A 30 -3.80 -2.93 23.96
N LEU A 31 -3.48 -2.66 22.69
CA LEU A 31 -2.18 -2.21 22.20
C LEU A 31 -2.24 -0.79 21.62
N GLY A 32 -3.44 -0.19 21.52
CA GLY A 32 -3.67 1.10 20.89
C GLY A 32 -3.77 1.02 19.36
N VAL A 33 -3.84 2.17 18.69
CA VAL A 33 -3.93 2.23 17.23
C VAL A 33 -2.71 1.56 16.59
N PRO A 34 -2.88 0.65 15.61
CA PRO A 34 -1.76 0.03 14.90
C PRO A 34 -0.85 1.08 14.25
N THR A 35 0.45 0.79 14.22
CA THR A 35 1.42 1.56 13.42
C THR A 35 1.28 1.23 11.95
N VAL A 36 0.98 -0.03 11.63
CA VAL A 36 0.73 -0.50 10.27
C VAL A 36 -0.49 -1.42 10.24
N TYR A 37 -1.27 -1.36 9.16
CA TYR A 37 -2.36 -2.28 8.88
C TYR A 37 -2.37 -2.64 7.40
N TRP A 38 -2.67 -3.90 7.10
CA TRP A 38 -2.89 -4.39 5.74
C TRP A 38 -3.91 -5.51 5.76
N GLU A 39 -4.97 -5.40 4.96
CA GLU A 39 -6.00 -6.42 4.87
C GLU A 39 -6.55 -6.53 3.45
N ARG A 40 -6.71 -7.77 3.00
CA ARG A 40 -7.45 -8.15 1.80
C ARG A 40 -8.64 -9.03 2.23
N PRO A 41 -9.83 -8.44 2.45
CA PRO A 41 -10.93 -9.11 3.16
C PRO A 41 -11.40 -10.41 2.50
N LEU A 42 -11.53 -10.43 1.17
CA LEU A 42 -12.03 -11.60 0.44
C LEU A 42 -10.97 -12.71 0.31
N GLU A 43 -9.69 -12.32 0.26
CA GLU A 43 -8.54 -13.19 0.24
C GLU A 43 -8.22 -13.76 1.63
N ARG A 44 -8.90 -13.25 2.67
CA ARG A 44 -8.68 -13.63 4.08
C ARG A 44 -7.23 -13.44 4.49
N GLU A 45 -6.62 -12.37 4.03
CA GLU A 45 -5.31 -11.93 4.49
C GLU A 45 -5.48 -10.69 5.35
N ALA A 46 -4.86 -10.68 6.53
CA ALA A 46 -4.87 -9.51 7.40
C ALA A 46 -3.63 -9.49 8.28
N ALA A 47 -3.05 -8.31 8.46
CA ALA A 47 -1.91 -8.06 9.31
C ALA A 47 -2.03 -6.68 9.98
N ALA A 48 -1.74 -6.62 11.28
CA ALA A 48 -1.69 -5.41 12.06
C ALA A 48 -0.39 -5.39 12.86
N GLY A 49 0.36 -4.29 12.79
CA GLY A 49 1.62 -4.12 13.48
C GLY A 49 1.60 -2.97 14.46
N TRP A 50 2.18 -3.15 15.65
CA TRP A 50 2.28 -2.13 16.69
C TRP A 50 3.73 -1.82 17.02
N GLY A 51 3.99 -0.53 17.16
CA GLY A 51 5.30 0.00 17.45
C GLY A 51 6.25 -0.06 16.27
N GLU A 52 7.49 0.35 16.50
CA GLU A 52 8.55 0.40 15.50
C GLU A 52 9.80 -0.23 16.09
N ALA A 53 10.05 -1.50 15.77
CA ALA A 53 11.31 -2.16 16.10
C ALA A 53 12.44 -1.55 15.27
N ALA A 54 12.18 -1.34 13.98
CA ALA A 54 13.02 -0.54 13.09
C ALA A 54 12.22 0.17 12.01
N VAL A 55 12.84 1.21 11.45
CA VAL A 55 12.30 1.97 10.33
C VAL A 55 13.40 2.23 9.31
N VAL A 56 13.14 1.93 8.05
CA VAL A 56 13.97 2.35 6.91
C VAL A 56 13.26 3.48 6.18
N VAL A 57 13.95 4.60 5.97
CA VAL A 57 13.41 5.78 5.28
C VAL A 57 14.24 6.17 4.08
N ALA A 58 13.58 6.67 3.04
CA ALA A 58 14.21 7.46 1.99
C ALA A 58 13.80 8.93 2.19
N SER A 59 14.78 9.82 2.25
CA SER A 59 14.57 11.27 2.24
C SER A 59 14.53 11.82 0.82
N GLU A 60 15.10 11.10 -0.14
CA GLU A 60 15.17 11.47 -1.55
C GLU A 60 14.75 10.32 -2.46
N SER A 61 14.13 10.62 -3.60
CA SER A 61 13.62 9.60 -4.54
C SER A 61 14.72 8.66 -5.07
N GLY A 62 15.96 9.14 -5.20
CA GLY A 62 17.10 8.33 -5.61
C GLY A 62 17.49 7.23 -4.62
N GLN A 63 17.08 7.34 -3.35
CA GLN A 63 17.38 6.36 -2.30
C GLN A 63 16.39 5.20 -2.26
N VAL A 64 15.22 5.34 -2.88
CA VAL A 64 14.12 4.35 -2.82
C VAL A 64 14.56 2.93 -3.26
N PRO A 65 15.33 2.74 -4.36
CA PRO A 65 15.79 1.40 -4.74
C PRO A 65 16.68 0.75 -3.66
N ALA A 66 17.55 1.53 -3.02
CA ALA A 66 18.43 1.04 -1.96
C ALA A 66 17.63 0.63 -0.71
N VAL A 67 16.64 1.45 -0.33
CA VAL A 67 15.70 1.13 0.75
C VAL A 67 14.99 -0.19 0.48
N LEU A 68 14.35 -0.36 -0.69
CA LEU A 68 13.64 -1.59 -1.02
C LEU A 68 14.56 -2.83 -1.03
N ASN A 69 15.77 -2.71 -1.56
CA ASN A 69 16.75 -3.81 -1.54
C ASN A 69 17.18 -4.18 -0.12
N SER A 70 17.33 -3.19 0.78
CA SER A 70 17.70 -3.43 2.18
C SER A 70 16.66 -4.23 2.95
N LEU A 71 15.36 -4.11 2.61
CA LEU A 71 14.29 -4.86 3.28
C LEU A 71 14.49 -6.37 3.10
N ALA A 72 14.87 -6.79 1.88
CA ALA A 72 15.15 -8.18 1.55
C ALA A 72 16.41 -8.75 2.24
N ALA A 73 17.33 -7.88 2.66
CA ALA A 73 18.56 -8.26 3.36
C ALA A 73 18.36 -8.45 4.88
N THR A 74 17.13 -8.34 5.38
CA THR A 74 16.84 -8.45 6.82
C THR A 74 17.13 -9.85 7.34
N SER A 75 18.05 -9.95 8.30
CA SER A 75 18.38 -11.21 8.99
C SER A 75 17.58 -11.33 10.28
N LEU A 76 16.66 -12.30 10.33
CA LEU A 76 15.89 -12.66 11.52
C LEU A 76 16.36 -14.01 12.07
N ARG A 77 16.76 -14.07 13.35
CA ARG A 77 16.89 -15.32 14.10
C ARG A 77 15.59 -15.58 14.88
N TRP A 78 14.96 -16.72 14.63
CA TRP A 78 13.74 -17.10 15.32
C TRP A 78 14.02 -17.84 16.64
N LEU A 79 13.30 -17.45 17.68
CA LEU A 79 13.17 -18.18 18.94
C LEU A 79 12.12 -19.27 18.73
N GLY A 80 12.56 -20.44 18.27
CA GLY A 80 11.68 -21.55 17.93
C GLY A 80 11.52 -21.73 16.43
N GLU A 81 10.35 -22.19 16.02
CA GLU A 81 10.04 -22.46 14.60
C GLU A 81 9.87 -21.17 13.80
N VAL A 82 10.25 -21.23 12.54
CA VAL A 82 10.08 -20.15 11.58
C VAL A 82 8.64 -20.24 11.03
N PRO A 83 7.86 -19.15 11.01
CA PRO A 83 6.54 -19.16 10.40
C PRO A 83 6.63 -19.37 8.89
N ASP A 84 5.87 -20.32 8.36
CA ASP A 84 5.74 -20.55 6.92
C ASP A 84 4.91 -19.49 6.20
N ASP A 85 4.03 -18.78 6.92
CA ASP A 85 2.99 -17.89 6.38
C ASP A 85 3.13 -16.42 6.81
N LEU A 86 4.34 -16.00 7.19
CA LEU A 86 4.59 -14.61 7.57
C LEU A 86 4.33 -13.68 6.36
N PRO A 87 3.45 -12.66 6.45
CA PRO A 87 3.14 -11.74 5.35
C PRO A 87 4.27 -10.75 5.02
N GLY A 88 5.51 -11.06 5.42
CA GLY A 88 6.65 -10.16 5.57
C GLY A 88 6.71 -9.59 6.99
N PRO A 89 7.84 -9.03 7.44
CA PRO A 89 7.78 -8.24 8.66
C PRO A 89 7.87 -6.73 8.37
N TRP A 90 8.15 -6.31 7.12
CA TRP A 90 8.24 -4.90 6.73
C TRP A 90 6.98 -4.42 6.02
N PHE A 91 6.44 -3.29 6.49
CA PHE A 91 5.24 -2.67 5.95
C PHE A 91 5.51 -1.19 5.70
N GLY A 92 5.11 -0.66 4.54
CA GLY A 92 5.44 0.70 4.20
C GLY A 92 4.89 1.14 2.86
N GLY A 93 5.35 2.32 2.44
CA GLY A 93 4.94 2.93 1.19
C GLY A 93 6.00 3.88 0.64
N ILE A 94 5.78 4.25 -0.61
CA ILE A 94 6.58 5.22 -1.36
C ILE A 94 5.60 6.32 -1.80
N ARG A 95 5.96 7.58 -1.56
CA ARG A 95 5.21 8.75 -2.03
C ARG A 95 5.24 8.77 -3.56
N PHE A 96 4.11 9.14 -4.17
CA PHE A 96 3.98 9.27 -5.63
C PHE A 96 4.92 10.29 -6.27
N GLY A 97 5.27 11.36 -5.53
CA GLY A 97 5.95 12.56 -6.01
C GLY A 97 7.19 12.30 -6.86
N ALA A 98 7.14 12.75 -8.12
CA ALA A 98 8.17 12.53 -9.14
C ALA A 98 9.43 13.37 -8.94
N THR A 99 9.33 14.53 -8.28
CA THR A 99 10.43 15.40 -7.84
C THR A 99 9.91 16.34 -6.76
N GLY A 100 10.66 16.57 -5.67
CA GLY A 100 10.35 17.58 -4.65
C GLY A 100 10.34 17.05 -3.20
N LEU A 101 10.33 17.97 -2.24
CA LEU A 101 10.15 17.64 -0.82
C LEU A 101 8.68 17.27 -0.55
N PRO A 102 8.41 16.44 0.47
CA PRO A 102 7.05 16.21 0.95
C PRO A 102 6.37 17.53 1.31
N ASP A 103 5.09 17.66 0.97
CA ASP A 103 4.21 18.67 1.58
C ASP A 103 4.00 18.38 3.07
N GLU A 104 3.32 19.28 3.78
CA GLU A 104 3.07 19.16 5.22
C GLU A 104 2.38 17.83 5.59
N ALA A 105 1.44 17.36 4.76
CA ALA A 105 0.70 16.11 4.99
C ALA A 105 1.60 14.87 4.87
N TRP A 106 2.66 14.93 4.07
CA TRP A 106 3.60 13.82 3.86
C TRP A 106 4.93 13.97 4.62
N ALA A 107 5.22 15.13 5.22
CA ALA A 107 6.49 15.42 5.88
C ALA A 107 6.89 14.33 6.89
N ALA A 108 5.93 13.84 7.68
CA ALA A 108 6.16 12.81 8.70
C ALA A 108 6.48 11.42 8.11
N HIS A 109 6.11 11.17 6.85
CA HIS A 109 6.34 9.91 6.14
C HIS A 109 7.61 9.93 5.27
N GLY A 110 8.12 11.11 4.90
CA GLY A 110 9.25 11.23 3.98
C GLY A 110 8.91 10.81 2.54
N VAL A 111 9.92 10.42 1.75
CA VAL A 111 9.72 9.95 0.37
C VAL A 111 9.35 8.47 0.33
N ALA A 112 9.98 7.66 1.17
CA ALA A 112 9.55 6.29 1.43
C ALA A 112 9.81 5.96 2.90
N ARG A 113 8.93 5.13 3.48
CA ARG A 113 9.06 4.66 4.86
C ARG A 113 8.57 3.23 4.95
N TRP A 114 9.39 2.38 5.54
CA TRP A 114 9.09 1.00 5.85
C TRP A 114 9.35 0.71 7.32
N THR A 115 8.38 0.09 7.98
CA THR A 115 8.39 -0.19 9.40
C THR A 115 8.41 -1.69 9.62
N LEU A 116 9.37 -2.15 10.43
CA LEU A 116 9.35 -3.44 11.11
C LEU A 116 8.67 -3.20 12.47
N PRO A 117 7.45 -3.70 12.71
CA PRO A 117 6.77 -3.43 13.96
C PRO A 117 7.43 -4.17 15.13
N GLU A 118 7.20 -3.71 16.36
CA GLU A 118 7.64 -4.45 17.55
C GLU A 118 6.82 -5.73 17.76
N VAL A 119 5.55 -5.66 17.41
CA VAL A 119 4.59 -6.76 17.47
C VAL A 119 3.81 -6.79 16.16
N LEU A 120 3.77 -7.92 15.48
CA LEU A 120 2.95 -8.16 14.30
C LEU A 120 1.94 -9.24 14.61
N VAL A 121 0.65 -8.96 14.39
CA VAL A 121 -0.42 -9.96 14.44
C VAL A 121 -0.98 -10.14 13.05
N TRP A 122 -1.06 -11.38 12.58
CA TRP A 122 -1.63 -11.68 11.26
C TRP A 122 -2.55 -12.89 11.30
N ARG A 123 -3.40 -12.97 10.27
CA ARG A 123 -4.35 -14.06 10.06
C ARG A 123 -3.64 -15.26 9.47
N THR A 124 -3.92 -16.42 10.06
CA THR A 124 -3.48 -17.74 9.59
C THR A 124 -4.71 -18.59 9.26
N ALA A 125 -4.49 -19.80 8.72
CA ALA A 125 -5.58 -20.74 8.46
C ALA A 125 -6.37 -21.14 9.74
N ASN A 126 -5.71 -21.10 10.92
CA ASN A 126 -6.24 -21.64 12.17
C ASN A 126 -6.61 -20.56 13.21
N GLY A 127 -6.59 -19.28 12.83
CA GLY A 127 -6.84 -18.16 13.75
C GLY A 127 -5.90 -17.00 13.48
N LEU A 128 -5.24 -16.50 14.53
CA LEU A 128 -4.18 -15.50 14.40
C LEU A 128 -2.84 -16.06 14.87
N ALA A 129 -1.78 -15.45 14.38
CA ALA A 129 -0.44 -15.59 14.93
C ALA A 129 0.06 -14.23 15.36
N VAL A 130 0.96 -14.22 16.35
CA VAL A 130 1.71 -13.03 16.72
C VAL A 130 3.20 -13.32 16.68
N ALA A 131 3.94 -12.36 16.13
CA ALA A 131 5.39 -12.28 16.21
C ALA A 131 5.79 -11.02 16.98
N ALA A 132 6.89 -11.11 17.73
CA ALA A 132 7.54 -9.94 18.31
C ALA A 132 8.97 -9.86 17.82
N PHE A 133 9.46 -8.65 17.58
CA PHE A 133 10.77 -8.39 16.99
C PHE A 133 11.60 -7.51 17.91
N ALA A 134 12.89 -7.80 18.06
CA ALA A 134 13.86 -6.96 18.78
C ALA A 134 15.24 -7.04 18.12
N PRO A 135 16.11 -6.03 18.29
CA PRO A 135 17.50 -6.13 17.87
C PRO A 135 18.20 -7.32 18.52
N GLU A 136 19.03 -8.02 17.76
CA GLU A 136 19.89 -9.07 18.28
C GLU A 136 21.00 -8.43 19.12
N GLY A 137 20.94 -8.64 20.43
CA GLY A 137 21.84 -8.04 21.40
C GLY A 137 21.45 -8.41 22.84
N ARG A 138 22.14 -7.82 23.82
CA ARG A 138 21.88 -8.09 25.24
C ARG A 138 20.43 -7.72 25.60
N GLY A 139 19.64 -8.71 25.99
CA GLY A 139 18.22 -8.54 26.37
C GLY A 139 17.22 -8.57 25.21
N GLY A 140 17.66 -8.79 23.96
CA GLY A 140 16.76 -8.89 22.80
C GLY A 140 15.77 -10.05 22.91
N GLU A 141 16.24 -11.23 23.32
CA GLU A 141 15.37 -12.39 23.51
C GLU A 141 14.34 -12.17 24.63
N ASP A 142 14.77 -11.58 25.74
CA ASP A 142 13.89 -11.25 26.87
C ASP A 142 12.82 -10.23 26.46
N ALA A 143 13.18 -9.25 25.63
CA ALA A 143 12.24 -8.28 25.07
C ALA A 143 11.20 -8.94 24.17
N VAL A 144 11.61 -9.88 23.31
CA VAL A 144 10.69 -10.68 22.48
C VAL A 144 9.73 -11.49 23.35
N ARG A 145 10.25 -12.27 24.31
CA ARG A 145 9.42 -13.10 25.21
C ARG A 145 8.43 -12.23 26.00
N SER A 146 8.90 -11.13 26.56
CA SER A 146 8.06 -10.19 27.33
C SER A 146 6.97 -9.55 26.47
N ARG A 147 7.25 -9.23 25.19
CA ARG A 147 6.25 -8.70 24.25
C ARG A 147 5.17 -9.75 23.96
N LEU A 148 5.57 -10.98 23.66
CA LEU A 148 4.63 -12.08 23.41
C LEU A 148 3.76 -12.36 24.63
N GLU A 149 4.32 -12.43 25.83
CA GLU A 149 3.56 -12.63 27.07
C GLU A 149 2.53 -11.51 27.32
N ARG A 150 2.91 -10.26 27.08
CA ARG A 150 1.98 -9.13 27.18
C ARG A 150 0.81 -9.25 26.19
N VAL A 151 1.09 -9.64 24.95
CA VAL A 151 0.05 -9.87 23.95
C VAL A 151 -0.85 -11.02 24.41
N ARG A 152 -0.29 -12.17 24.83
CA ARG A 152 -1.08 -13.31 25.32
C ARG A 152 -2.05 -12.92 26.43
N ALA A 153 -1.61 -12.08 27.34
CA ALA A 153 -2.39 -11.70 28.52
C ALA A 153 -3.47 -10.64 28.25
N ARG A 154 -3.37 -9.89 27.14
CA ARG A 154 -4.21 -8.70 26.90
C ARG A 154 -4.94 -8.67 25.58
N PHE A 155 -4.51 -9.46 24.60
CA PHE A 155 -5.11 -9.42 23.26
C PHE A 155 -6.58 -9.83 23.35
N SER A 156 -7.46 -8.98 22.80
CA SER A 156 -8.89 -9.20 22.89
C SER A 156 -9.34 -10.32 21.96
N ASP A 157 -10.14 -11.25 22.47
CA ASP A 157 -10.78 -12.29 21.68
C ASP A 157 -11.99 -11.77 20.87
N ALA A 158 -12.38 -10.52 21.09
CA ALA A 158 -13.50 -9.87 20.40
C ALA A 158 -13.10 -8.49 19.87
N TYR A 159 -13.45 -8.22 18.62
CA TYR A 159 -13.40 -6.88 18.06
C TYR A 159 -14.62 -6.08 18.55
N ARG A 160 -14.41 -5.10 19.44
CA ARG A 160 -15.49 -4.36 20.12
C ARG A 160 -15.65 -2.91 19.67
N HIS A 161 -14.93 -2.50 18.62
CA HIS A 161 -14.83 -1.09 18.28
C HIS A 161 -16.20 -0.50 17.92
N ALA A 162 -16.63 0.48 18.72
CA ALA A 162 -17.93 1.13 18.56
C ALA A 162 -17.88 2.09 17.38
N ARG A 163 -18.88 2.00 16.48
CA ARG A 163 -19.01 2.97 15.39
C ARG A 163 -19.31 4.34 15.99
N GLY A 164 -18.55 5.35 15.59
CA GLY A 164 -18.84 6.73 15.93
C GLY A 164 -20.25 7.13 15.44
N GLY A 165 -20.90 8.01 16.21
CA GLY A 165 -22.19 8.59 15.82
C GLY A 165 -22.08 9.50 14.59
N GLU A 166 -23.19 10.16 14.25
CA GLU A 166 -23.18 11.17 13.20
C GLU A 166 -22.30 12.37 13.61
N VAL A 167 -21.48 12.86 12.67
CA VAL A 167 -20.53 13.95 12.90
C VAL A 167 -20.76 15.01 11.82
N SER A 168 -20.84 16.27 12.23
CA SER A 168 -20.84 17.40 11.29
C SER A 168 -19.43 17.61 10.74
N LEU A 169 -19.30 17.66 9.42
CA LEU A 169 -18.01 17.81 8.72
C LEU A 169 -18.01 19.08 7.89
N SER A 170 -16.89 19.79 7.90
CA SER A 170 -16.61 20.87 6.95
C SER A 170 -15.75 20.33 5.81
N LEU A 171 -16.11 20.63 4.56
CA LEU A 171 -15.39 20.17 3.37
C LEU A 171 -14.87 21.38 2.59
N THR A 172 -13.58 21.39 2.30
CA THR A 172 -12.91 22.43 1.50
C THR A 172 -12.27 21.82 0.26
N SER A 173 -12.63 22.32 -0.93
CA SER A 173 -12.02 21.93 -2.20
C SER A 173 -12.31 22.99 -3.27
N SER A 174 -11.31 23.35 -4.08
CA SER A 174 -11.46 24.35 -5.14
C SER A 174 -11.80 23.69 -6.48
N ARG A 175 -13.09 23.72 -6.85
CA ARG A 175 -13.54 23.28 -8.18
C ARG A 175 -12.97 24.15 -9.31
N PRO A 176 -12.98 25.50 -9.24
CA PRO A 176 -12.46 26.34 -10.31
C PRO A 176 -10.97 26.11 -10.58
N GLU A 177 -10.14 25.91 -9.55
CA GLU A 177 -8.72 25.58 -9.73
C GLU A 177 -8.53 24.22 -10.40
N PHE A 178 -9.36 23.23 -10.07
CA PHE A 178 -9.31 21.93 -10.73
C PHE A 178 -9.70 22.04 -12.21
N GLU A 179 -10.78 22.75 -12.54
CA GLU A 179 -11.19 22.98 -13.93
C GLU A 179 -10.11 23.72 -14.73
N ALA A 180 -9.49 24.74 -14.14
CA ALA A 180 -8.38 25.46 -14.78
C ALA A 180 -7.13 24.59 -15.00
N ARG A 181 -6.89 23.57 -14.17
CA ARG A 181 -5.82 22.57 -14.40
C ARG A 181 -6.18 21.60 -15.53
N VAL A 182 -7.46 21.20 -15.61
CA VAL A 182 -7.97 20.38 -16.72
C VAL A 182 -7.81 21.10 -18.06
N GLU A 183 -8.16 22.39 -18.12
CA GLU A 183 -7.99 23.20 -19.34
C GLU A 183 -6.53 23.22 -19.82
N ARG A 184 -5.58 23.48 -18.92
CA ARG A 184 -4.13 23.44 -19.24
C ARG A 184 -3.68 22.06 -19.72
N ALA A 185 -4.20 20.98 -19.12
CA ALA A 185 -3.88 19.62 -19.56
C ALA A 185 -4.41 19.34 -20.97
N LEU A 186 -5.61 19.84 -21.30
CA LEU A 186 -6.18 19.72 -22.65
C LEU A 186 -5.36 20.50 -23.69
N GLU A 187 -4.87 21.71 -23.35
CA GLU A 187 -3.97 22.49 -24.21
C GLU A 187 -2.64 21.77 -24.47
N ALA A 188 -2.05 21.18 -23.44
CA ALA A 188 -0.82 20.39 -23.56
C ALA A 188 -1.03 19.11 -24.39
N ILE A 189 -2.21 18.50 -24.32
CA ILE A 189 -2.59 17.37 -25.18
C ILE A 189 -2.75 17.84 -26.64
N ALA A 190 -3.49 18.92 -26.85
CA ALA A 190 -3.77 19.45 -28.19
C ALA A 190 -2.49 19.88 -28.93
N SER A 191 -1.49 20.39 -28.20
CA SER A 191 -0.18 20.76 -28.73
C SER A 191 0.79 19.57 -28.91
N GLY A 192 0.38 18.35 -28.53
CA GLY A 192 1.20 17.14 -28.64
C GLY A 192 2.32 17.03 -27.61
N GLN A 193 2.32 17.86 -26.57
CA GLN A 193 3.29 17.76 -25.48
C GLN A 193 3.08 16.47 -24.69
N LEU A 194 1.83 16.11 -24.40
CA LEU A 194 1.45 14.86 -23.74
C LEU A 194 0.25 14.19 -24.43
N GLN A 195 0.06 12.90 -24.19
CA GLN A 195 -1.07 12.12 -24.71
C GLN A 195 -2.14 11.91 -23.64
N LYS A 196 -1.72 11.80 -22.37
CA LYS A 196 -2.56 11.59 -21.20
C LYS A 196 -1.86 12.17 -19.97
N VAL A 197 -2.62 12.77 -19.06
CA VAL A 197 -2.20 13.06 -17.68
C VAL A 197 -3.37 12.78 -16.74
N VAL A 198 -3.07 12.27 -15.55
CA VAL A 198 -4.07 11.95 -14.53
C VAL A 198 -3.97 13.00 -13.43
N LEU A 199 -4.94 13.92 -13.40
CA LEU A 199 -5.00 14.99 -12.41
C LEU A 199 -5.75 14.53 -11.15
N ALA A 200 -5.24 14.93 -9.98
CA ALA A 200 -5.85 14.70 -8.69
C ALA A 200 -6.47 15.99 -8.11
N ARG A 201 -7.49 15.79 -7.26
CA ARG A 201 -8.13 16.85 -6.48
C ARG A 201 -8.21 16.45 -5.02
N ALA A 202 -7.64 17.26 -4.14
CA ALA A 202 -7.81 17.12 -2.70
C ALA A 202 -9.16 17.68 -2.23
N VAL A 203 -9.73 17.05 -1.21
CA VAL A 203 -10.88 17.55 -0.45
C VAL A 203 -10.47 17.47 1.01
N ASP A 204 -10.25 18.62 1.63
CA ASP A 204 -9.94 18.68 3.05
C ASP A 204 -11.23 18.52 3.85
N VAL A 205 -11.20 17.63 4.84
CA VAL A 205 -12.36 17.30 5.67
C VAL A 205 -12.01 17.56 7.13
N GLU A 206 -12.71 18.49 7.75
CA GLU A 206 -12.52 18.85 9.15
C GLU A 206 -13.71 18.37 9.98
N GLY A 207 -13.40 17.71 11.10
CA GLY A 207 -14.38 17.31 12.10
C GLY A 207 -14.19 18.07 13.43
N PRO A 208 -15.18 18.04 14.33
CA PRO A 208 -15.12 18.69 15.64
C PRO A 208 -14.12 18.02 16.61
N ALA A 209 -13.62 16.83 16.27
CA ALA A 209 -12.64 16.06 17.03
C ALA A 209 -11.78 15.22 16.07
N PRO A 210 -10.61 14.72 16.50
CA PRO A 210 -9.81 13.79 15.71
C PRO A 210 -10.61 12.56 15.29
N PHE A 211 -10.43 12.12 14.04
CA PHE A 211 -11.08 10.91 13.53
C PHE A 211 -10.54 9.66 14.22
N ASP A 212 -11.44 8.74 14.58
CA ASP A 212 -11.05 7.42 15.08
C ASP A 212 -10.52 6.57 13.91
N VAL A 213 -9.21 6.39 13.87
CA VAL A 213 -8.52 5.63 12.82
C VAL A 213 -9.03 4.19 12.72
N VAL A 214 -9.39 3.57 13.84
CA VAL A 214 -9.85 2.18 13.86
C VAL A 214 -11.28 2.08 13.32
N ASP A 215 -12.16 3.03 13.63
CA ASP A 215 -13.50 3.13 13.02
C ASP A 215 -13.41 3.37 11.51
N VAL A 216 -12.50 4.26 11.08
CA VAL A 216 -12.26 4.52 9.66
C VAL A 216 -11.81 3.26 8.92
N LEU A 217 -10.84 2.51 9.47
CA LEU A 217 -10.39 1.25 8.87
C LEU A 217 -11.52 0.20 8.82
N ALA A 218 -12.30 0.09 9.89
CA ALA A 218 -13.42 -0.84 9.96
C ALA A 218 -14.48 -0.55 8.90
N ARG A 219 -14.81 0.73 8.70
CA ARG A 219 -15.74 1.17 7.65
C ARG A 219 -15.15 0.96 6.27
N LEU A 220 -13.86 1.22 6.05
CA LEU A 220 -13.20 1.03 4.76
C LEU A 220 -13.25 -0.43 4.30
N ARG A 221 -12.86 -1.38 5.16
CA ARG A 221 -12.86 -2.82 4.82
C ARG A 221 -14.26 -3.37 4.60
N GLU A 222 -15.25 -2.92 5.37
CA GLU A 222 -16.65 -3.35 5.24
C GLU A 222 -17.26 -2.85 3.92
N GLN A 223 -16.99 -1.60 3.57
CA GLN A 223 -17.56 -0.96 2.39
C GLN A 223 -16.83 -1.33 1.09
N ASN A 224 -15.58 -1.80 1.19
CA ASN A 224 -14.73 -2.11 0.04
C ASN A 224 -14.07 -3.49 0.18
N PRO A 225 -14.85 -4.59 0.25
CA PRO A 225 -14.30 -5.91 0.50
C PRO A 225 -13.35 -6.43 -0.61
N ARG A 226 -13.47 -5.88 -1.82
CA ARG A 226 -12.60 -6.18 -2.98
C ARG A 226 -11.32 -5.32 -3.04
N CYS A 227 -11.05 -4.52 -2.01
CA CYS A 227 -9.90 -3.63 -1.95
C CYS A 227 -8.93 -4.07 -0.84
N ALA A 228 -7.65 -3.84 -1.06
CA ALA A 228 -6.66 -3.86 0.00
C ALA A 228 -6.84 -2.62 0.89
N THR A 229 -7.22 -2.84 2.15
CA THR A 229 -7.31 -1.79 3.17
C THR A 229 -5.97 -1.67 3.89
N PHE A 230 -5.43 -0.46 4.00
CA PHE A 230 -4.11 -0.24 4.60
C PHE A 230 -4.08 0.95 5.54
N LEU A 231 -3.11 0.94 6.47
CA LEU A 231 -2.71 2.05 7.33
C LEU A 231 -1.19 2.09 7.43
N PHE A 232 -0.62 3.28 7.33
CA PHE A 232 0.73 3.59 7.76
C PHE A 232 0.68 4.82 8.65
N ARG A 233 1.07 4.68 9.91
CA ARG A 233 1.05 5.75 10.90
C ARG A 233 2.47 6.22 11.20
N ALA A 234 2.71 7.51 11.02
CA ALA A 234 3.97 8.14 11.38
C ALA A 234 4.11 8.35 12.90
N PRO A 235 5.33 8.62 13.41
CA PRO A 235 5.58 8.76 14.85
C PRO A 235 4.81 9.91 15.52
N ASP A 236 4.55 11.00 14.78
CA ASP A 236 3.76 12.15 15.24
C ASP A 236 2.25 11.87 15.32
N GLY A 237 1.81 10.73 14.76
CA GLY A 237 0.42 10.31 14.70
C GLY A 237 -0.29 10.58 13.38
N THR A 238 0.38 11.21 12.41
CA THR A 238 -0.12 11.37 11.04
C THR A 238 -0.35 9.99 10.43
N CYS A 239 -1.51 9.81 9.78
CA CYS A 239 -1.93 8.52 9.23
C CYS A 239 -2.16 8.63 7.72
N PHE A 240 -1.54 7.74 6.95
CA PHE A 240 -1.88 7.48 5.56
C PHE A 240 -2.63 6.15 5.48
N LEU A 241 -3.89 6.19 5.09
CA LEU A 241 -4.77 5.01 5.04
C LEU A 241 -5.70 5.08 3.85
N GLY A 242 -6.19 3.93 3.41
CA GLY A 242 -7.09 3.85 2.27
C GLY A 242 -7.53 2.43 1.96
N ALA A 243 -8.36 2.30 0.93
CA ALA A 243 -8.79 1.03 0.37
C ALA A 243 -8.58 1.05 -1.16
N THR A 244 -7.53 0.38 -1.63
CA THR A 244 -7.18 0.34 -3.06
C THR A 244 -7.60 -0.98 -3.71
N PRO A 245 -8.28 -0.96 -4.87
CA PRO A 245 -8.56 -2.17 -5.64
C PRO A 245 -7.36 -2.63 -6.48
N GLU A 246 -6.33 -1.78 -6.64
CA GLU A 246 -5.24 -2.00 -7.59
C GLU A 246 -4.02 -2.59 -6.89
N THR A 247 -3.54 -3.70 -7.42
CA THR A 247 -2.27 -4.35 -7.06
C THR A 247 -1.17 -3.93 -8.02
N LEU A 248 -0.21 -3.12 -7.55
CA LEU A 248 0.96 -2.77 -8.35
C LEU A 248 1.74 -4.03 -8.77
N CYS A 249 2.10 -4.86 -7.80
CA CYS A 249 2.70 -6.17 -8.04
C CYS A 249 2.64 -7.04 -6.78
N ARG A 250 2.64 -8.36 -6.99
CA ARG A 250 2.89 -9.40 -5.99
C ARG A 250 4.01 -10.29 -6.53
N VAL A 251 5.04 -10.51 -5.72
CA VAL A 251 6.20 -11.33 -6.10
C VAL A 251 6.37 -12.45 -5.08
N GLU A 252 6.27 -13.69 -5.53
CA GLU A 252 6.52 -14.88 -4.72
C GLU A 252 7.56 -15.77 -5.39
N GLY A 253 8.73 -15.89 -4.74
CA GLY A 253 9.89 -16.47 -5.39
C GLY A 253 10.22 -15.70 -6.67
N ARG A 254 10.04 -16.34 -7.83
CA ARG A 254 10.21 -15.73 -9.17
C ARG A 254 8.88 -15.46 -9.89
N VAL A 255 7.74 -15.76 -9.28
CA VAL A 255 6.43 -15.51 -9.89
C VAL A 255 6.03 -14.06 -9.61
N LEU A 256 5.83 -13.29 -10.67
CA LEU A 256 5.23 -11.96 -10.64
C LEU A 256 3.76 -12.04 -11.03
N GLU A 257 2.91 -11.40 -10.25
CA GLU A 257 1.52 -11.09 -10.57
C GLU A 257 1.32 -9.58 -10.49
N THR A 258 0.66 -8.99 -11.49
CA THR A 258 0.30 -7.56 -11.56
C THR A 258 -0.99 -7.44 -12.37
N GLU A 259 -1.54 -6.24 -12.49
CA GLU A 259 -2.75 -6.00 -13.25
C GLU A 259 -2.77 -4.63 -13.88
N ALA A 260 -3.39 -4.53 -15.06
CA ALA A 260 -3.82 -3.26 -15.60
C ALA A 260 -5.22 -2.98 -15.07
N LEU A 261 -5.40 -1.86 -14.38
CA LEU A 261 -6.69 -1.37 -13.92
C LEU A 261 -6.92 0.04 -14.45
N ALA A 262 -7.74 0.18 -15.48
CA ALA A 262 -7.98 1.46 -16.16
C ALA A 262 -9.26 1.39 -17.00
N GLY A 263 -9.85 2.54 -17.31
CA GLY A 263 -11.20 2.64 -17.86
C GLY A 263 -12.23 2.50 -16.74
N THR A 264 -13.06 3.53 -16.54
CA THR A 264 -13.93 3.64 -15.36
C THR A 264 -15.34 4.05 -15.76
N ALA A 265 -16.34 3.33 -15.28
CA ALA A 265 -17.74 3.70 -15.43
C ALA A 265 -18.46 3.73 -14.07
N ALA A 266 -19.54 4.51 -14.00
CA ALA A 266 -20.53 4.36 -12.95
C ALA A 266 -21.18 2.95 -13.06
N PRO A 267 -21.60 2.31 -11.96
CA PRO A 267 -22.12 0.94 -11.98
C PRO A 267 -23.28 0.71 -12.96
N HIS A 268 -24.17 1.69 -13.13
CA HIS A 268 -25.30 1.61 -14.06
C HIS A 268 -24.90 1.71 -15.54
N LEU A 269 -23.63 2.01 -15.85
CA LEU A 269 -23.06 2.11 -17.21
C LEU A 269 -22.05 0.99 -17.50
N ALA A 270 -21.92 0.00 -16.60
CA ALA A 270 -20.88 -1.02 -16.65
C ALA A 270 -20.88 -1.84 -17.96
N GLU A 271 -22.06 -2.17 -18.51
CA GLU A 271 -22.18 -2.93 -19.75
C GLU A 271 -21.59 -2.18 -20.95
N GLY A 272 -21.69 -0.85 -20.96
CA GLY A 272 -21.16 0.00 -22.02
C GLY A 272 -19.63 0.16 -21.99
N LEU A 273 -18.99 -0.12 -20.84
CA LEU A 273 -17.56 0.13 -20.65
C LEU A 273 -16.67 -0.68 -21.62
N ARG A 274 -17.09 -1.90 -21.97
CA ARG A 274 -16.39 -2.75 -22.96
C ARG A 274 -16.53 -2.25 -24.41
N GLY A 275 -17.53 -1.42 -24.69
CA GLY A 275 -17.82 -0.90 -26.03
C GLY A 275 -17.42 0.57 -26.25
N GLN A 276 -16.95 1.27 -25.21
CA GLN A 276 -16.53 2.66 -25.34
C GLN A 276 -15.08 2.73 -25.83
N ASP A 277 -14.90 3.19 -27.07
CA ASP A 277 -13.59 3.34 -27.72
C ASP A 277 -12.54 4.05 -26.85
N LYS A 278 -12.93 5.07 -26.09
CA LYS A 278 -11.99 5.81 -25.23
C LYS A 278 -11.47 4.94 -24.09
N ASP A 279 -12.35 4.34 -23.30
CA ASP A 279 -11.98 3.58 -22.11
C ASP A 279 -11.19 2.32 -22.47
N VAL A 280 -11.57 1.63 -23.56
CA VAL A 280 -10.84 0.47 -24.08
C VAL A 280 -9.44 0.87 -24.54
N ARG A 281 -9.29 1.96 -25.29
CA ARG A 281 -7.98 2.46 -25.73
C ARG A 281 -7.09 2.85 -24.55
N GLU A 282 -7.67 3.49 -23.53
CA GLU A 282 -6.96 3.83 -22.29
C GLU A 282 -6.49 2.56 -21.57
N HIS A 283 -7.36 1.55 -21.44
CA HIS A 283 -7.03 0.28 -20.82
C HIS A 283 -5.92 -0.47 -21.56
N GLU A 284 -6.04 -0.61 -22.89
CA GLU A 284 -5.03 -1.25 -23.73
C GLU A 284 -3.66 -0.55 -23.66
N ALA A 285 -3.64 0.78 -23.53
CA ALA A 285 -2.38 1.51 -23.35
C ALA A 285 -1.68 1.12 -22.05
N VAL A 286 -2.43 0.96 -20.95
CA VAL A 286 -1.89 0.49 -19.67
C VAL A 286 -1.41 -0.96 -19.78
N VAL A 287 -2.20 -1.86 -20.40
CA VAL A 287 -1.80 -3.26 -20.64
C VAL A 287 -0.50 -3.34 -21.45
N ARG A 288 -0.40 -2.60 -22.56
CA ARG A 288 0.81 -2.58 -23.40
C ARG A 288 2.03 -2.08 -22.63
N TYR A 289 1.87 -1.03 -21.82
CA TYR A 289 2.94 -0.52 -20.97
C TYR A 289 3.42 -1.59 -19.99
N ILE A 290 2.51 -2.20 -19.22
CA ILE A 290 2.88 -3.20 -18.21
C ILE A 290 3.55 -4.41 -18.89
N LEU A 291 2.99 -4.91 -20.00
CA LEU A 291 3.60 -6.02 -20.73
C LEU A 291 5.01 -5.71 -21.26
N ALA A 292 5.23 -4.51 -21.79
CA ALA A 292 6.55 -4.09 -22.25
C ALA A 292 7.55 -4.02 -21.09
N THR A 293 7.14 -3.43 -19.96
CA THR A 293 7.96 -3.35 -18.74
C THR A 293 8.27 -4.73 -18.17
N VAL A 294 7.26 -5.61 -18.05
CA VAL A 294 7.41 -6.96 -17.48
C VAL A 294 8.28 -7.85 -18.38
N ARG A 295 8.15 -7.80 -19.71
CA ARG A 295 9.06 -8.51 -20.63
C ARG A 295 10.52 -8.10 -20.45
N GLY A 296 10.74 -6.84 -20.07
CA GLY A 296 12.06 -6.32 -19.71
C GLY A 296 12.65 -6.95 -18.44
N LEU A 297 11.88 -7.68 -17.63
CA LEU A 297 12.28 -8.27 -16.34
C LEU A 297 12.08 -9.79 -16.27
N ALA A 298 11.18 -10.33 -17.08
CA ALA A 298 10.76 -11.73 -17.06
C ALA A 298 11.51 -12.62 -18.07
N THR A 299 11.37 -13.92 -17.90
CA THR A 299 11.62 -14.94 -18.93
C THR A 299 10.58 -14.83 -20.05
N ASP A 300 10.62 -15.71 -21.04
CA ASP A 300 9.66 -15.71 -22.15
C ASP A 300 8.21 -16.06 -21.71
N ASP A 301 8.01 -16.60 -20.49
CA ASP A 301 6.68 -16.90 -19.93
C ASP A 301 6.04 -15.63 -19.33
N VAL A 302 5.42 -14.82 -20.19
CA VAL A 302 4.58 -13.67 -19.81
C VAL A 302 3.18 -13.85 -20.36
N ARG A 303 2.19 -13.87 -19.47
CA ARG A 303 0.78 -14.10 -19.81
C ARG A 303 -0.08 -12.94 -19.30
N ALA A 304 -1.11 -12.61 -20.06
CA ALA A 304 -2.19 -11.72 -19.66
C ALA A 304 -3.53 -12.43 -19.84
N ASP A 305 -4.56 -11.97 -19.13
CA ASP A 305 -5.92 -12.40 -19.40
C ASP A 305 -6.27 -12.17 -20.88
N ALA A 306 -7.00 -13.10 -21.50
CA ALA A 306 -7.33 -13.03 -22.93
C ALA A 306 -8.24 -11.82 -23.27
N GLU A 307 -9.09 -11.43 -22.32
CA GLU A 307 -9.99 -10.28 -22.43
C GLU A 307 -10.11 -9.53 -21.10
N PRO A 308 -10.29 -8.20 -21.13
CA PRO A 308 -10.53 -7.42 -19.92
C PRO A 308 -11.79 -7.85 -19.17
N GLN A 309 -11.63 -8.08 -17.86
CA GLN A 309 -12.72 -8.40 -16.94
C GLN A 309 -13.28 -7.11 -16.31
N LEU A 310 -14.57 -7.12 -15.95
CA LEU A 310 -15.17 -6.03 -15.19
C LEU A 310 -14.91 -6.23 -13.70
N LEU A 311 -14.20 -5.29 -13.07
CA LEU A 311 -14.05 -5.23 -11.62
C LEU A 311 -15.10 -4.27 -11.05
N ALA A 312 -16.20 -4.83 -10.52
CA ALA A 312 -17.22 -4.05 -9.85
C ALA A 312 -16.81 -3.71 -8.41
N LEU A 313 -16.74 -2.41 -8.11
CA LEU A 313 -16.51 -1.86 -6.78
C LEU A 313 -17.78 -1.15 -6.29
N LYS A 314 -17.75 -0.60 -5.08
CA LYS A 314 -18.93 0.04 -4.46
C LYS A 314 -19.53 1.16 -5.33
N ASN A 315 -18.68 2.06 -5.82
CA ASN A 315 -19.11 3.28 -6.50
C ASN A 315 -18.74 3.33 -7.99
N VAL A 316 -17.92 2.41 -8.47
CA VAL A 316 -17.34 2.41 -9.83
C VAL A 316 -17.12 0.99 -10.33
N VAL A 317 -16.98 0.84 -11.65
CA VAL A 317 -16.57 -0.40 -12.31
C VAL A 317 -15.36 -0.10 -13.19
N HIS A 318 -14.34 -0.94 -13.11
CA HIS A 318 -13.13 -0.84 -13.92
C HIS A 318 -12.99 -1.96 -14.94
N LEU A 319 -12.28 -1.71 -16.04
CA LEU A 319 -11.68 -2.81 -16.82
C LEU A 319 -10.39 -3.26 -16.13
N ARG A 320 -10.23 -4.57 -16.00
CA ARG A 320 -9.11 -5.23 -15.35
C ARG A 320 -8.52 -6.30 -16.28
N THR A 321 -7.22 -6.28 -16.46
CA THR A 321 -6.48 -7.37 -17.12
C THR A 321 -5.38 -7.85 -16.18
N GLY A 322 -5.49 -9.07 -15.67
CA GLY A 322 -4.45 -9.72 -14.89
C GLY A 322 -3.25 -10.08 -15.76
N ILE A 323 -2.04 -9.93 -15.21
CA ILE A 323 -0.78 -10.24 -15.88
C ILE A 323 0.07 -11.07 -14.93
N ARG A 324 0.59 -12.19 -15.43
CA ARG A 324 1.46 -13.11 -14.70
C ARG A 324 2.74 -13.36 -15.50
N ALA A 325 3.88 -13.41 -14.82
CA ALA A 325 5.15 -13.69 -15.45
C ALA A 325 6.11 -14.45 -14.52
N GLU A 326 7.04 -15.20 -15.11
CA GLU A 326 8.19 -15.71 -14.38
C GLU A 326 9.38 -14.75 -14.56
N LEU A 327 9.79 -14.09 -13.48
CA LEU A 327 10.95 -13.19 -13.41
C LEU A 327 12.25 -13.95 -13.75
N ARG A 328 13.22 -13.27 -14.35
CA ARG A 328 14.57 -13.83 -14.53
C ARG A 328 15.28 -13.98 -13.18
N GLU A 329 16.27 -14.85 -13.15
CA GLU A 329 17.13 -15.02 -11.98
C GLU A 329 17.81 -13.70 -11.61
N GLY A 330 17.88 -13.40 -10.30
CA GLY A 330 18.47 -12.17 -9.77
C GLY A 330 17.60 -10.92 -9.86
N VAL A 331 16.41 -10.99 -10.48
CA VAL A 331 15.47 -9.84 -10.50
C VAL A 331 14.78 -9.71 -9.14
N SER A 332 15.00 -8.59 -8.46
CA SER A 332 14.42 -8.32 -7.14
C SER A 332 13.05 -7.66 -7.22
N ALA A 333 12.25 -7.79 -6.16
CA ALA A 333 10.98 -7.07 -6.03
C ALA A 333 11.17 -5.55 -6.10
N ALA A 334 12.31 -5.02 -5.62
CA ALA A 334 12.66 -3.61 -5.74
C ALA A 334 12.78 -3.15 -7.20
N GLN A 335 13.39 -3.98 -8.06
CA GLN A 335 13.50 -3.70 -9.49
C GLN A 335 12.12 -3.72 -10.17
N VAL A 336 11.25 -4.65 -9.78
CA VAL A 336 9.85 -4.71 -10.27
C VAL A 336 9.09 -3.44 -9.90
N VAL A 337 9.11 -3.04 -8.62
CA VAL A 337 8.44 -1.83 -8.13
C VAL A 337 8.98 -0.59 -8.85
N GLY A 338 10.31 -0.45 -8.96
CA GLY A 338 10.94 0.69 -9.64
C GLY A 338 10.63 0.78 -11.14
N ALA A 339 10.38 -0.36 -11.79
CA ALA A 339 10.03 -0.40 -13.20
C ALA A 339 8.54 -0.09 -13.45
N LEU A 340 7.64 -0.53 -12.56
CA LEU A 340 6.19 -0.36 -12.72
C LEU A 340 5.67 0.96 -12.14
N HIS A 341 6.29 1.51 -11.10
CA HIS A 341 5.81 2.71 -10.41
C HIS A 341 6.42 4.01 -10.95
N PRO A 342 5.64 5.10 -11.16
CA PRO A 342 4.18 5.10 -11.24
C PRO A 342 3.68 4.55 -12.57
N THR A 343 2.52 3.88 -12.55
CA THR A 343 1.87 3.37 -13.76
C THR A 343 1.25 4.52 -14.57
N PRO A 344 1.02 4.35 -15.89
CA PRO A 344 0.25 5.31 -16.69
C PRO A 344 -1.21 5.49 -16.22
N ALA A 345 -1.71 4.59 -15.37
CA ALA A 345 -3.04 4.71 -14.77
C ALA A 345 -3.11 5.83 -13.71
N VAL A 346 -1.97 6.19 -13.10
CA VAL A 346 -1.88 7.24 -12.06
C VAL A 346 -1.03 8.44 -12.45
N GLY A 347 -0.11 8.32 -13.43
CA GLY A 347 0.70 9.44 -13.91
C GLY A 347 0.20 10.02 -15.22
N GLY A 348 0.38 9.25 -16.31
CA GLY A 348 0.03 9.66 -17.67
C GLY A 348 0.98 9.12 -18.72
N THR A 349 0.98 9.71 -19.92
CA THR A 349 1.78 9.27 -21.07
C THR A 349 2.13 10.45 -21.98
N PRO A 350 3.39 10.59 -22.46
CA PRO A 350 4.59 9.87 -22.01
C PRO A 350 4.93 10.14 -20.53
N ARG A 351 5.48 9.15 -19.83
CA ARG A 351 5.67 9.16 -18.36
C ARG A 351 6.39 10.42 -17.88
N GLU A 352 7.59 10.71 -18.40
CA GLU A 352 8.41 11.84 -17.96
C GLU A 352 7.67 13.17 -18.11
N ARG A 353 7.03 13.40 -19.26
CA ARG A 353 6.30 14.64 -19.52
C ARG A 353 5.05 14.78 -18.66
N ALA A 354 4.30 13.69 -18.46
CA ALA A 354 3.15 13.70 -17.58
C ALA A 354 3.55 14.00 -16.13
N LEU A 355 4.64 13.39 -15.64
CA LEU A 355 5.15 13.66 -14.30
C LEU A 355 5.66 15.10 -14.15
N SER A 356 6.37 15.65 -15.14
CA SER A 356 6.76 17.07 -15.14
C SER A 356 5.54 17.99 -15.12
N PHE A 357 4.51 17.70 -15.91
CA PHE A 357 3.26 18.46 -15.92
C PHE A 357 2.58 18.45 -14.54
N LEU A 358 2.53 17.29 -13.88
CA LEU A 358 1.95 17.17 -12.54
C LEU A 358 2.72 17.99 -11.50
N VAL A 359 4.04 18.00 -11.58
CA VAL A 359 4.89 18.82 -10.70
C VAL A 359 4.66 20.31 -10.91
N GLU A 360 4.47 20.75 -12.16
CA GLU A 360 4.26 22.16 -12.50
C GLU A 360 2.84 22.66 -12.14
N HIS A 361 1.84 21.78 -12.16
CA HIS A 361 0.44 22.19 -12.08
C HIS A 361 -0.34 21.64 -10.88
N GLU A 362 0.11 20.60 -10.19
CA GLU A 362 -0.49 20.10 -8.95
C GLU A 362 0.37 20.37 -7.71
N GLY A 363 1.58 20.87 -7.92
CA GLY A 363 2.53 21.34 -6.90
C GLY A 363 2.51 22.84 -6.75
#